data_AF-A0A151QSJ9-F1
#
_entry.id   AF-A0A151QSJ9-F1
#
_cell.length_a   1.000
_cell.length_b   1.000
_cell.length_c   1.000
_cell.angle_alpha   90.00
_cell.angle_beta   90.00
_cell.angle_gamma   90.00
#
_symmetry.space_group_name_H-M   'P 1'
#
loop_
_entity.id
_entity.type
_entity.pdbx_description
1 polymer ?
#
loop_
_entity_poly.entity_id
_entity_poly.type
_entity_poly.pdbx_seq_one_letter_code
_entity_poly.pdbx_strand_id
1 'polypeptide(L)'
;MADASNNATAITVVAPPPATTYAKTLPDVSKIEVFSGQNFRRWQERIHSILDMHGVAYALTVPKPDSSNSVSASKSDDWSLANKVCRHTILSALSNDLFVVYCSYKEAKDIWDSMIMKYTAEDSVRQRFIIGNYYRWEMTKEKDIKVQINEYHKLLEDLKSENLSLPDEFVSELLIEKLPESWTDYKQHLKHRHKQMSLSDLITHIIIEDANRKECAAAKAKSLAAKSNVVQLQEQPNKKRYDQKKNKYNSKNSSPRATTPVFKKKGNCFVCGMQVTMHLSAVFKQRETTTLLRLRLT
;
A
#
# COMPACT_ATOMS: atom_id res chain seq x y z
N MET A 1 -6.90 -100.02 -19.68
CA MET A 1 -7.99 -99.70 -18.74
C MET A 1 -7.34 -99.20 -17.47
N ALA A 2 -7.28 -97.88 -17.31
CA ALA A 2 -6.70 -97.24 -16.14
C ALA A 2 -7.58 -96.03 -15.81
N ASP A 3 -8.45 -96.18 -14.82
CA ASP A 3 -9.19 -95.08 -14.22
C ASP A 3 -8.56 -94.79 -12.86
N ALA A 4 -7.80 -93.70 -12.80
CA ALA A 4 -7.32 -93.12 -11.55
C ALA A 4 -8.37 -92.10 -11.08
N SER A 5 -9.06 -92.45 -9.99
CA SER A 5 -9.98 -91.56 -9.28
C SER A 5 -9.19 -90.50 -8.52
N ASN A 6 -9.21 -89.25 -9.01
CA ASN A 6 -8.68 -88.09 -8.31
C ASN A 6 -9.81 -87.40 -7.54
N ASN A 7 -9.75 -87.51 -6.22
CA ASN A 7 -10.64 -86.85 -5.28
C ASN A 7 -10.10 -85.43 -5.03
N ALA A 8 -10.72 -84.39 -5.61
CA ALA A 8 -10.33 -83.00 -5.44
C ALA A 8 -11.20 -82.32 -4.38
N THR A 9 -10.58 -81.97 -3.25
CA THR A 9 -11.16 -81.21 -2.15
C THR A 9 -11.49 -79.79 -2.63
N ALA A 10 -12.77 -79.39 -2.57
CA ALA A 10 -13.20 -78.05 -2.91
C ALA A 10 -12.73 -77.04 -1.84
N ILE A 11 -11.71 -76.24 -2.16
CA ILE A 11 -11.31 -75.08 -1.36
C ILE A 11 -12.30 -73.96 -1.68
N THR A 12 -13.11 -73.59 -0.70
CA THR A 12 -14.03 -72.44 -0.76
C THR A 12 -13.19 -71.16 -0.74
N VAL A 13 -13.16 -70.45 -1.87
CA VAL A 13 -12.54 -69.12 -1.97
C VAL A 13 -13.46 -68.13 -1.25
N VAL A 14 -13.08 -67.74 -0.03
CA VAL A 14 -13.71 -66.64 0.69
C VAL A 14 -13.38 -65.35 -0.07
N ALA A 15 -14.41 -64.70 -0.62
CA ALA A 15 -14.28 -63.40 -1.28
C ALA A 15 -13.75 -62.36 -0.28
N PRO A 16 -12.81 -61.48 -0.68
CA PRO A 16 -12.37 -60.40 0.19
C PRO A 16 -13.55 -59.48 0.53
N PRO A 17 -13.63 -58.94 1.76
CA PRO A 17 -14.68 -58.00 2.12
C PRO A 17 -14.64 -56.78 1.19
N PRO A 18 -15.81 -56.18 0.86
CA PRO A 18 -15.86 -55.05 -0.04
C PRO A 18 -14.99 -53.91 0.50
N ALA A 19 -14.05 -53.45 -0.32
CA ALA A 19 -13.24 -52.28 -0.04
C ALA A 19 -14.17 -51.10 0.22
N THR A 20 -14.28 -50.70 1.48
CA THR A 20 -15.10 -49.56 1.85
C THR A 20 -14.33 -48.31 1.47
N THR A 21 -14.86 -47.54 0.52
CA THR A 21 -14.31 -46.27 0.06
C THR A 21 -14.44 -45.21 1.15
N TYR A 22 -13.60 -45.31 2.20
CA TYR A 22 -13.55 -44.36 3.31
C TYR A 22 -12.71 -43.15 2.92
N ALA A 23 -13.34 -42.13 2.33
CA ALA A 23 -13.14 -40.71 2.67
C ALA A 23 -13.78 -39.84 1.58
N LYS A 24 -14.84 -39.09 1.93
CA LYS A 24 -15.12 -37.83 1.24
C LYS A 24 -13.84 -36.99 1.33
N THR A 25 -13.35 -36.46 0.21
CA THR A 25 -12.09 -35.70 0.16
C THR A 25 -12.15 -34.53 1.14
N LEU A 26 -11.23 -34.49 2.10
CA LEU A 26 -11.14 -33.37 3.03
C LEU A 26 -10.69 -32.10 2.28
N PRO A 27 -11.11 -30.91 2.74
CA PRO A 27 -10.60 -29.66 2.20
C PRO A 27 -9.08 -29.59 2.23
N ASP A 28 -8.48 -29.20 1.12
CA ASP A 28 -7.05 -28.91 1.06
C ASP A 28 -6.77 -27.60 1.82
N VAL A 29 -6.36 -27.74 3.07
CA VAL A 29 -6.04 -26.61 3.96
C VAL A 29 -4.64 -26.05 3.74
N SER A 30 -3.79 -26.70 2.92
CA SER A 30 -2.38 -26.30 2.74
C SER A 30 -2.21 -24.93 2.08
N LYS A 31 -3.23 -24.48 1.35
CA LYS A 31 -3.25 -23.19 0.64
C LYS A 31 -3.95 -22.08 1.40
N ILE A 32 -4.48 -22.38 2.59
CA ILE A 32 -5.20 -21.40 3.40
C ILE A 32 -4.18 -20.55 4.16
N GLU A 33 -4.33 -19.23 4.07
CA GLU A 33 -3.54 -18.30 4.86
C GLU A 33 -3.82 -18.49 6.35
N VAL A 34 -2.76 -18.61 7.16
CA VAL A 34 -2.87 -18.79 8.61
C VAL A 34 -3.42 -17.51 9.25
N PHE A 35 -4.51 -17.64 10.01
CA PHE A 35 -5.09 -16.51 10.73
C PHE A 35 -4.35 -16.21 12.02
N SER A 36 -3.95 -14.93 12.15
CA SER A 36 -3.20 -14.39 13.29
C SER A 36 -3.92 -13.23 13.99
N GLY A 37 -5.23 -13.04 13.73
CA GLY A 37 -6.05 -12.01 14.37
C GLY A 37 -6.27 -10.73 13.55
N GLN A 38 -5.81 -10.68 12.30
CA GLN A 38 -5.99 -9.52 11.41
C GLN A 38 -6.72 -9.94 10.13
N ASN A 39 -7.40 -8.98 9.47
CA ASN A 39 -8.09 -9.21 8.19
C ASN A 39 -9.12 -10.35 8.26
N PHE A 40 -9.85 -10.43 9.38
CA PHE A 40 -10.75 -11.54 9.67
C PHE A 40 -11.79 -11.72 8.58
N ARG A 41 -12.42 -10.65 8.07
CA ARG A 41 -13.43 -10.78 6.99
C ARG A 41 -12.91 -11.50 5.75
N ARG A 42 -11.68 -11.21 5.31
CA ARG A 42 -11.07 -11.87 4.14
C ARG A 42 -10.77 -13.33 4.42
N TRP A 43 -10.16 -13.59 5.58
CA TRP A 43 -9.83 -14.97 5.97
C TRP A 43 -11.09 -15.81 6.12
N GLN A 44 -12.10 -15.27 6.80
CA GLN A 44 -13.41 -15.88 7.00
C GLN A 44 -14.05 -16.26 5.67
N GLU A 45 -14.08 -15.36 4.68
CA GLU A 45 -14.66 -15.63 3.38
C GLU A 45 -13.96 -16.78 2.64
N ARG A 46 -12.62 -16.85 2.74
CA ARG A 46 -11.85 -17.97 2.17
C ARG A 46 -12.19 -19.31 2.82
N ILE A 47 -12.28 -19.34 4.15
CA ILE A 47 -12.68 -20.55 4.89
C ILE A 47 -14.09 -20.97 4.49
N HIS A 48 -15.03 -20.03 4.50
CA HIS A 48 -16.42 -20.30 4.16
C HIS A 48 -16.55 -20.82 2.73
N SER A 49 -15.91 -20.17 1.75
CA SER A 49 -15.90 -20.60 0.35
C SER A 49 -15.38 -22.03 0.18
N ILE A 50 -14.30 -22.40 0.88
CA ILE A 50 -13.77 -23.77 0.84
C ILE A 50 -14.77 -24.77 1.41
N LEU A 51 -15.41 -24.46 2.55
CA LEU A 51 -16.39 -25.34 3.17
C LEU A 51 -17.67 -25.47 2.34
N ASP A 52 -18.06 -24.40 1.66
CA ASP A 52 -19.22 -24.37 0.75
C ASP A 52 -18.98 -25.24 -0.49
N MET A 53 -17.79 -25.14 -1.09
CA MET A 53 -17.36 -26.02 -2.19
C MET A 53 -17.36 -27.51 -1.82
N HIS A 54 -17.21 -27.84 -0.53
CA HIS A 54 -17.29 -29.21 -0.01
C HIS A 54 -18.70 -29.58 0.51
N GLY A 55 -19.67 -28.67 0.40
CA GLY A 55 -21.06 -28.91 0.81
C GLY A 55 -21.27 -29.08 2.31
N VAL A 56 -20.34 -28.60 3.15
CA VAL A 56 -20.40 -28.76 4.62
C VAL A 56 -20.64 -27.44 5.37
N ALA A 57 -20.65 -26.30 4.68
CA ALA A 57 -20.81 -24.97 5.29
C ALA A 57 -22.08 -24.84 6.16
N TYR A 58 -23.14 -25.60 5.86
CA TYR A 58 -24.37 -25.61 6.65
C TYR A 58 -24.15 -25.98 8.14
N ALA A 59 -23.11 -26.73 8.47
CA ALA A 59 -22.79 -27.09 9.86
C ALA A 59 -22.31 -25.89 10.70
N LEU A 60 -21.98 -24.75 10.06
CA LEU A 60 -21.66 -23.50 10.75
C LEU A 60 -22.90 -22.72 11.19
N THR A 61 -24.08 -23.03 10.66
CA THR A 61 -25.32 -22.26 10.93
C THR A 61 -26.40 -23.12 11.56
N VAL A 62 -26.50 -24.39 11.17
CA VAL A 62 -27.53 -25.33 11.63
C VAL A 62 -27.05 -26.02 12.92
N PRO A 63 -27.81 -25.97 14.02
CA PRO A 63 -27.47 -26.70 15.24
C PRO A 63 -27.60 -28.22 15.03
N LYS A 64 -26.97 -28.99 15.93
CA LYS A 64 -27.05 -30.45 15.88
C LYS A 64 -28.52 -30.93 15.92
N PRO A 65 -28.94 -31.85 15.02
CA PRO A 65 -30.29 -32.42 15.06
C PRO A 65 -30.54 -33.28 16.30
N ASP A 66 -31.75 -33.24 16.85
CA ASP A 66 -32.20 -34.13 17.93
C ASP A 66 -32.31 -35.58 17.44
N SER A 67 -31.68 -36.52 18.15
CA SER A 67 -31.53 -37.91 17.72
C SER A 67 -32.72 -38.82 18.12
N SER A 68 -33.96 -38.35 18.01
CA SER A 68 -35.13 -39.09 18.56
C SER A 68 -35.60 -40.28 17.70
N ASN A 69 -35.46 -40.23 16.36
CA ASN A 69 -35.91 -41.26 15.42
C ASN A 69 -34.82 -41.69 14.38
N SER A 70 -35.05 -42.77 13.62
CA SER A 70 -34.06 -43.33 12.67
C SER A 70 -33.68 -42.40 11.51
N VAL A 71 -34.63 -41.62 10.97
CA VAL A 71 -34.37 -40.59 9.93
C VAL A 71 -33.58 -39.40 10.48
N SER A 72 -33.73 -39.09 11.77
CA SER A 72 -32.89 -38.09 12.45
C SER A 72 -31.50 -38.61 12.78
N ALA A 73 -31.30 -39.93 12.90
CA ALA A 73 -29.99 -40.52 13.15
C ALA A 73 -29.05 -40.34 11.94
N SER A 74 -29.51 -40.63 10.72
CA SER A 74 -28.69 -40.41 9.51
C SER A 74 -28.34 -38.94 9.29
N LYS A 75 -29.31 -38.04 9.51
CA LYS A 75 -29.08 -36.58 9.48
C LYS A 75 -28.10 -36.11 10.55
N SER A 76 -28.15 -36.71 11.74
CA SER A 76 -27.21 -36.44 12.84
C SER A 76 -25.79 -36.91 12.49
N ASP A 77 -25.64 -38.04 11.82
CA ASP A 77 -24.35 -38.56 11.38
C ASP A 77 -23.72 -37.69 10.27
N ASP A 78 -24.53 -37.30 9.27
CA ASP A 78 -24.11 -36.37 8.22
C ASP A 78 -23.70 -35.01 8.79
N TRP A 79 -24.50 -34.46 9.71
CA TRP A 79 -24.17 -33.22 10.42
C TRP A 79 -22.87 -33.38 11.24
N SER A 80 -22.71 -34.51 11.93
CA SER A 80 -21.51 -34.77 12.74
C SER A 80 -20.24 -34.86 11.88
N LEU A 81 -20.35 -35.42 10.68
CA LEU A 81 -19.26 -35.43 9.70
C LEU A 81 -18.95 -34.01 9.21
N ALA A 82 -19.97 -33.25 8.81
CA ALA A 82 -19.80 -31.86 8.37
C ALA A 82 -19.17 -30.99 9.47
N ASN A 83 -19.63 -31.12 10.71
CA ASN A 83 -19.06 -30.45 11.88
C ASN A 83 -17.56 -30.78 12.06
N LYS A 84 -17.18 -32.06 11.94
CA LYS A 84 -15.76 -32.48 12.04
C LYS A 84 -14.91 -31.84 10.95
N VAL A 85 -15.42 -31.80 9.70
CA VAL A 85 -14.72 -31.17 8.58
C VAL A 85 -14.57 -29.67 8.80
N CYS A 86 -15.66 -28.96 9.09
CA CYS A 86 -15.62 -27.52 9.39
C CYS A 86 -14.65 -27.19 10.52
N ARG A 87 -14.74 -27.92 11.64
CA ARG A 87 -13.87 -27.73 12.80
C ARG A 87 -12.41 -27.98 12.47
N HIS A 88 -12.10 -29.05 11.74
CA HIS A 88 -10.73 -29.33 11.31
C HIS A 88 -10.20 -28.22 10.40
N THR A 89 -10.96 -27.82 9.37
CA THR A 89 -10.56 -26.77 8.43
C THR A 89 -10.28 -25.44 9.14
N ILE A 90 -11.17 -25.02 10.04
CA ILE A 90 -11.00 -23.80 10.83
C ILE A 90 -9.73 -23.89 11.66
N LEU A 91 -9.59 -24.93 12.50
CA LEU A 91 -8.47 -25.07 13.42
C LEU A 91 -7.12 -25.19 12.72
N SER A 92 -7.06 -25.91 11.59
CA SER A 92 -5.84 -26.06 10.79
C SER A 92 -5.38 -24.75 10.13
N ALA A 93 -6.29 -23.78 9.99
CA ALA A 93 -6.00 -22.47 9.43
C ALA A 93 -5.73 -21.39 10.49
N LEU A 94 -5.62 -21.76 11.76
CA LEU A 94 -5.29 -20.83 12.86
C LEU A 94 -3.79 -20.86 13.17
N SER A 95 -3.27 -19.72 13.62
CA SER A 95 -1.98 -19.67 14.32
C SER A 95 -2.00 -20.49 15.61
N ASN A 96 -0.83 -20.92 16.08
CA ASN A 96 -0.71 -21.77 17.29
C ASN A 96 -1.38 -21.13 18.52
N ASP A 97 -1.22 -19.82 18.71
CA ASP A 97 -1.79 -19.10 19.83
C ASP A 97 -3.32 -19.14 19.81
N LEU A 98 -3.92 -18.97 18.62
CA LEU A 98 -5.38 -19.04 18.45
C LEU A 98 -5.88 -20.49 18.49
N PHE A 99 -5.10 -21.46 18.00
CA PHE A 99 -5.45 -22.86 18.09
C PHE A 99 -5.67 -23.30 19.54
N VAL A 100 -4.79 -22.90 20.47
CA VAL A 100 -4.93 -23.21 21.90
C VAL A 100 -6.23 -22.66 22.48
N VAL A 101 -6.67 -21.49 22.01
CA VAL A 101 -7.94 -20.87 22.46
C VAL A 101 -9.16 -21.65 21.94
N TYR A 102 -9.15 -22.06 20.67
CA TYR A 102 -10.35 -22.58 20.01
C TYR A 102 -10.43 -24.12 19.94
N CYS A 103 -9.35 -24.86 20.21
CA CYS A 103 -9.34 -26.33 20.05
C CYS A 103 -10.24 -27.08 21.05
N SER A 104 -10.61 -26.46 22.18
CA SER A 104 -11.47 -27.08 23.20
C SER A 104 -12.94 -27.22 22.76
N TYR A 105 -13.41 -26.31 21.89
CA TYR A 105 -14.75 -26.29 21.34
C TYR A 105 -15.07 -27.57 20.57
N LYS A 106 -16.30 -28.07 20.72
CA LYS A 106 -16.75 -29.32 20.08
C LYS A 106 -17.51 -29.07 18.77
N GLU A 107 -18.19 -27.94 18.68
CA GLU A 107 -18.94 -27.55 17.50
C GLU A 107 -18.19 -26.46 16.72
N ALA A 108 -18.10 -26.65 15.41
CA ALA A 108 -17.49 -25.68 14.50
C ALA A 108 -18.25 -24.36 14.52
N LYS A 109 -19.58 -24.41 14.67
CA LYS A 109 -20.46 -23.26 14.83
C LYS A 109 -20.04 -22.37 16.01
N ASP A 110 -19.76 -22.95 17.17
CA ASP A 110 -19.35 -22.17 18.34
C ASP A 110 -18.02 -21.44 18.12
N ILE A 111 -17.06 -22.09 17.46
CA ILE A 111 -15.79 -21.45 17.06
C ILE A 111 -16.09 -20.30 16.10
N TRP A 112 -16.89 -20.57 15.07
CA TRP A 112 -17.24 -19.61 14.03
C TRP A 112 -17.93 -18.36 14.58
N ASP A 113 -18.96 -18.53 15.40
CA ASP A 113 -19.72 -17.44 16.02
C ASP A 113 -18.86 -16.63 17.00
N SER A 114 -18.02 -17.31 17.79
CA SER A 114 -17.07 -16.66 18.70
C SER A 114 -16.08 -15.78 17.94
N MET A 115 -15.53 -16.28 16.82
CA MET A 115 -14.61 -15.52 15.98
C MET A 115 -15.31 -14.34 15.30
N ILE A 116 -16.52 -14.53 14.77
CA ILE A 116 -17.33 -13.43 14.21
C ILE A 116 -17.53 -12.32 15.23
N MET A 117 -17.97 -12.67 16.44
CA MET A 117 -18.26 -11.71 17.48
C MET A 117 -17.01 -10.90 17.86
N LYS A 118 -15.86 -11.57 18.00
CA LYS A 118 -14.61 -10.93 18.40
C LYS A 118 -14.02 -10.07 17.27
N TYR A 119 -13.73 -10.67 16.13
CA TYR A 119 -12.87 -10.06 15.13
C TYR A 119 -13.61 -9.15 14.15
N THR A 120 -14.94 -9.30 13.98
CA THR A 120 -15.71 -8.37 13.11
C THR A 120 -15.74 -6.97 13.69
N ALA A 121 -15.89 -6.85 15.01
CA ALA A 121 -15.87 -5.57 15.71
C ALA A 121 -14.48 -4.92 15.65
N GLU A 122 -13.43 -5.70 15.95
CA GLU A 122 -12.02 -5.26 15.92
C GLU A 122 -11.61 -4.75 14.52
N ASP A 123 -11.86 -5.54 13.45
CA ASP A 123 -11.60 -5.14 12.06
C ASP A 123 -12.30 -3.80 11.74
N SER A 124 -13.58 -3.69 12.11
CA SER A 124 -14.38 -2.49 11.82
C SER A 124 -13.89 -1.24 12.58
N VAL A 125 -13.36 -1.40 13.78
CA VAL A 125 -12.77 -0.29 14.56
C VAL A 125 -11.44 0.14 13.95
N ARG A 126 -10.59 -0.83 13.59
CA ARG A 126 -9.28 -0.56 12.98
C ARG A 126 -9.42 0.14 11.62
N GLN A 127 -10.31 -0.34 10.76
CA GLN A 127 -10.60 0.29 9.48
C GLN A 127 -11.07 1.74 9.66
N ARG A 128 -12.00 2.00 10.60
CA ARG A 128 -12.46 3.36 10.91
C ARG A 128 -11.32 4.27 11.36
N PHE A 129 -10.38 3.77 12.16
CA PHE A 129 -9.23 4.53 12.61
C PHE A 129 -8.30 4.89 11.44
N ILE A 130 -7.94 3.91 10.60
CA ILE A 130 -7.06 4.12 9.44
C ILE A 130 -7.71 5.09 8.43
N ILE A 131 -8.98 4.89 8.09
CA ILE A 131 -9.74 5.79 7.21
C ILE A 131 -9.75 7.21 7.79
N GLY A 132 -10.02 7.33 9.10
CA GLY A 132 -10.03 8.61 9.78
C GLY A 132 -8.67 9.32 9.76
N ASN A 133 -7.57 8.58 9.94
CA ASN A 133 -6.21 9.13 9.87
C ASN A 133 -5.86 9.58 8.46
N TYR A 134 -6.14 8.76 7.44
CA TYR A 134 -5.94 9.13 6.05
C TYR A 134 -6.75 10.40 5.68
N TYR A 135 -8.02 10.43 6.06
CA TYR A 135 -8.91 11.56 5.77
C TYR A 135 -8.45 12.86 6.42
N ARG A 136 -8.05 12.83 7.71
CA ARG A 136 -7.64 14.03 8.46
C ARG A 136 -6.22 14.50 8.17
N TRP A 137 -5.36 13.64 7.65
CA TRP A 137 -3.97 14.02 7.39
C TRP A 137 -3.92 15.09 6.30
N GLU A 138 -3.15 16.15 6.52
CA GLU A 138 -2.93 17.25 5.57
C GLU A 138 -1.48 17.70 5.64
N MET A 139 -0.94 18.22 4.53
CA MET A 139 0.41 18.78 4.55
C MET A 139 0.41 20.15 5.22
N THR A 140 1.46 20.37 6.00
CA THR A 140 1.74 21.59 6.76
C THR A 140 2.96 22.29 6.18
N LYS A 141 3.07 23.61 6.41
CA LYS A 141 4.17 24.43 5.87
C LYS A 141 5.46 24.28 6.69
N GLU A 142 5.35 23.80 7.93
CA GLU A 142 6.43 23.69 8.90
C GLU A 142 7.31 22.46 8.67
N LYS A 143 6.72 21.39 8.12
CA LYS A 143 7.40 20.12 7.88
C LYS A 143 8.04 20.07 6.49
N ASP A 144 9.17 19.38 6.37
CA ASP A 144 9.80 19.12 5.07
C ASP A 144 8.88 18.30 4.16
N ILE A 145 8.78 18.70 2.89
CA ILE A 145 7.84 18.08 1.93
C ILE A 145 8.12 16.59 1.72
N LYS A 146 9.39 16.16 1.78
CA LYS A 146 9.75 14.74 1.56
C LYS A 146 9.34 13.87 2.74
N VAL A 147 9.46 14.40 3.96
CA VAL A 147 8.96 13.72 5.17
C VAL A 147 7.44 13.52 5.05
N GLN A 148 6.72 14.56 4.63
CA GLN A 148 5.27 14.50 4.46
C GLN A 148 4.83 13.56 3.32
N ILE A 149 5.58 13.48 2.22
CA ILE A 149 5.34 12.49 1.16
C ILE A 149 5.51 11.06 1.69
N ASN A 150 6.51 10.82 2.54
CA ASN A 150 6.68 9.51 3.18
C ASN A 150 5.54 9.19 4.17
N GLU A 151 5.06 10.19 4.94
CA GLU A 151 3.86 10.04 5.78
C GLU A 151 2.65 9.65 4.91
N TYR A 152 2.46 10.30 3.76
CA TYR A 152 1.38 9.97 2.83
C TYR A 152 1.47 8.53 2.31
N HIS A 153 2.65 8.08 1.88
CA HIS A 153 2.86 6.69 1.46
C HIS A 153 2.54 5.68 2.57
N LYS A 154 2.90 5.97 3.81
CA LYS A 154 2.57 5.10 4.96
C LYS A 154 1.06 4.98 5.14
N LEU A 155 0.32 6.07 5.02
CA LEU A 155 -1.15 6.02 5.13
C LEU A 155 -1.78 5.19 4.00
N LEU A 156 -1.23 5.24 2.79
CA LEU A 156 -1.67 4.38 1.69
C LEU A 156 -1.36 2.90 1.96
N GLU A 157 -0.21 2.60 2.56
CA GLU A 157 0.15 1.24 2.95
C GLU A 157 -0.76 0.72 4.08
N ASP A 158 -1.07 1.55 5.06
CA ASP A 158 -2.03 1.21 6.13
C ASP A 158 -3.40 0.88 5.54
N LEU A 159 -3.90 1.68 4.57
CA LEU A 159 -5.13 1.38 3.85
C LEU A 159 -5.05 0.05 3.08
N LYS A 160 -3.95 -0.20 2.37
CA LYS A 160 -3.73 -1.45 1.64
C LYS A 160 -3.70 -2.67 2.56
N SER A 161 -3.11 -2.52 3.76
CA SER A 161 -3.03 -3.60 4.75
C SER A 161 -4.40 -4.07 5.25
N GLU A 162 -5.39 -3.17 5.22
CA GLU A 162 -6.81 -3.44 5.52
C GLU A 162 -7.65 -3.75 4.28
N ASN A 163 -7.02 -3.88 3.12
CA ASN A 163 -7.66 -4.14 1.82
C ASN A 163 -8.55 -3.01 1.32
N LEU A 164 -8.26 -1.78 1.75
CA LEU A 164 -8.93 -0.55 1.33
C LEU A 164 -8.11 0.14 0.22
N SER A 165 -7.85 -0.56 -0.88
CA SER A 165 -7.07 -0.01 -1.99
C SER A 165 -7.86 1.08 -2.72
N LEU A 166 -7.21 2.22 -2.95
CA LEU A 166 -7.73 3.32 -3.75
C LEU A 166 -7.18 3.24 -5.19
N PRO A 167 -7.94 3.65 -6.21
CA PRO A 167 -7.42 3.78 -7.57
C PRO A 167 -6.25 4.77 -7.63
N ASP A 168 -5.25 4.48 -8.47
CA ASP A 168 -4.03 5.29 -8.57
C ASP A 168 -4.31 6.75 -8.97
N GLU A 169 -5.32 6.97 -9.81
CA GLU A 169 -5.77 8.31 -10.20
C GLU A 169 -6.32 9.07 -8.98
N PHE A 170 -7.13 8.39 -8.16
CA PHE A 170 -7.73 9.00 -6.97
C PHE A 170 -6.70 9.37 -5.91
N VAL A 171 -5.68 8.51 -5.73
CA VAL A 171 -4.55 8.77 -4.84
C VAL A 171 -3.79 10.03 -5.29
N SER A 172 -3.53 10.15 -6.59
CA SER A 172 -2.81 11.30 -7.14
C SER A 172 -3.60 12.60 -6.98
N GLU A 173 -4.90 12.60 -7.28
CA GLU A 173 -5.77 13.77 -7.11
C GLU A 173 -5.91 14.18 -5.63
N LEU A 174 -6.04 13.22 -4.72
CA LEU A 174 -6.09 13.52 -3.29
C LEU A 174 -4.79 14.15 -2.78
N LEU A 175 -3.62 13.68 -3.23
CA LEU A 175 -2.35 14.30 -2.86
C LEU A 175 -2.30 15.78 -3.27
N ILE A 176 -2.86 16.14 -4.44
CA ILE A 176 -2.97 17.55 -4.85
C ILE A 176 -3.81 18.34 -3.85
N GLU A 177 -4.96 17.81 -3.42
CA GLU A 177 -5.80 18.48 -2.43
C GLU A 177 -5.11 18.63 -1.07
N LYS A 178 -4.30 17.62 -0.68
CA LYS A 178 -3.55 17.62 0.59
C LYS A 178 -2.37 18.61 0.63
N LEU A 179 -2.00 19.23 -0.49
CA LEU A 179 -0.96 20.27 -0.49
C LEU A 179 -1.38 21.49 0.35
N PRO A 180 -0.42 22.15 1.05
CA PRO A 180 -0.72 23.25 1.95
C PRO A 180 -1.43 24.42 1.25
N GLU A 181 -2.16 25.26 1.99
CA GLU A 181 -2.87 26.42 1.43
C GLU A 181 -1.96 27.38 0.66
N SER A 182 -0.69 27.51 1.08
CA SER A 182 0.31 28.33 0.37
C SER A 182 0.62 27.83 -1.05
N TRP A 183 0.10 26.67 -1.45
CA TRP A 183 0.24 26.06 -2.77
C TRP A 183 -1.00 26.20 -3.67
N THR A 184 -2.01 26.98 -3.28
CA THR A 184 -3.30 27.09 -4.01
C THR A 184 -3.15 27.33 -5.52
N ASP A 185 -2.31 28.29 -5.89
CA ASP A 185 -1.96 28.61 -7.29
C ASP A 185 -1.44 27.37 -8.06
N TYR A 186 -0.54 26.61 -7.44
CA TYR A 186 0.02 25.40 -8.02
C TYR A 186 -0.98 24.25 -8.06
N LYS A 187 -1.83 24.11 -7.03
CA LYS A 187 -2.95 23.15 -7.03
C LYS A 187 -3.87 23.39 -8.23
N GLN A 188 -4.25 24.64 -8.47
CA GLN A 188 -5.10 25.00 -9.61
C GLN A 188 -4.42 24.69 -10.95
N HIS A 189 -3.12 24.97 -11.07
CA HIS A 189 -2.36 24.60 -12.26
C HIS A 189 -2.37 23.09 -12.51
N LEU A 190 -2.18 22.27 -11.47
CA LEU A 190 -2.21 20.81 -11.60
C LEU A 190 -3.60 20.31 -12.00
N LYS A 191 -4.68 20.85 -11.41
CA LYS A 191 -6.08 20.47 -11.74
C LYS A 191 -6.47 20.78 -13.19
N HIS A 192 -5.88 21.80 -13.81
CA HIS A 192 -6.14 22.14 -15.21
C HIS A 192 -5.22 21.41 -16.21
N ARG A 193 -4.30 20.56 -15.75
CA ARG A 193 -3.49 19.73 -16.65
C ARG A 193 -4.38 18.65 -17.27
N HIS A 194 -4.45 18.61 -18.60
CA HIS A 194 -5.19 17.58 -19.33
C HIS A 194 -4.59 16.16 -19.22
N LYS A 195 -3.32 16.03 -18.82
CA LYS A 195 -2.66 14.73 -18.68
C LYS A 195 -2.72 14.29 -17.22
N GLN A 196 -3.40 13.19 -16.95
CA GLN A 196 -3.31 12.52 -15.66
C GLN A 196 -1.87 12.10 -15.40
N MET A 197 -1.42 12.38 -14.18
CA MET A 197 -0.06 12.18 -13.75
C MET A 197 -0.02 11.03 -12.75
N SER A 198 0.94 10.13 -12.91
CA SER A 198 1.16 9.07 -11.92
C SER A 198 1.56 9.69 -10.58
N LEU A 199 1.29 8.98 -9.47
CA LEU A 199 1.70 9.44 -8.14
C LEU A 199 3.21 9.76 -8.08
N SER A 200 4.04 8.94 -8.72
CA SER A 200 5.50 9.12 -8.76
C SER A 200 5.90 10.40 -9.51
N ASP A 201 5.28 10.65 -10.66
CA ASP A 201 5.53 11.86 -11.44
C ASP A 201 5.06 13.10 -10.66
N LEU A 202 3.88 13.02 -10.01
CA LEU A 202 3.33 14.10 -9.20
C LEU A 202 4.26 14.45 -8.03
N ILE A 203 4.74 13.44 -7.31
CA ILE A 203 5.71 13.61 -6.22
C ILE A 203 6.97 14.30 -6.72
N THR A 204 7.48 13.91 -7.88
CA THR A 204 8.66 14.54 -8.49
C THR A 204 8.42 16.03 -8.77
N HIS A 205 7.26 16.34 -9.35
CA HIS A 205 6.84 17.72 -9.63
C HIS A 205 6.69 18.57 -8.35
N ILE A 206 6.10 18.01 -7.28
CA ILE A 206 5.97 18.66 -5.97
C ILE A 206 7.34 18.97 -5.37
N ILE A 207 8.27 18.00 -5.36
CA ILE A 207 9.62 18.21 -4.80
C ILE A 207 10.38 19.30 -5.56
N ILE A 208 10.28 19.32 -6.89
CA ILE A 208 10.93 20.35 -7.72
C ILE A 208 10.34 21.73 -7.41
N GLU A 209 9.02 21.85 -7.33
CA GLU A 209 8.37 23.13 -7.04
C GLU A 209 8.70 23.63 -5.62
N ASP A 210 8.81 22.75 -4.63
CA ASP A 210 9.22 23.12 -3.27
C ASP A 210 10.64 23.72 -3.26
N ALA A 211 11.57 23.09 -3.97
CA ALA A 211 12.93 23.61 -4.13
C ALA A 211 12.93 24.99 -4.81
N ASN A 212 12.18 25.15 -5.91
CA ASN A 212 12.05 26.44 -6.60
C ASN A 212 11.47 27.53 -5.70
N ARG A 213 10.47 27.21 -4.86
CA ARG A 213 9.86 28.15 -3.91
C ARG A 213 10.85 28.60 -2.84
N LYS A 214 11.62 27.65 -2.28
CA LYS A 214 12.69 27.95 -1.30
C LYS A 214 13.77 28.85 -1.92
N GLU A 215 14.16 28.61 -3.17
CA GLU A 215 15.11 29.47 -3.89
C GLU A 215 14.54 30.87 -4.18
N CYS A 216 13.29 30.99 -4.66
CA CYS A 216 12.64 32.30 -4.84
C CYS A 216 12.59 33.08 -3.52
N ALA A 217 12.24 32.42 -2.40
CA ALA A 217 12.17 33.06 -1.09
C ALA A 217 13.55 33.59 -0.65
N ALA A 218 14.59 32.77 -0.80
CA ALA A 218 15.96 33.18 -0.50
C ALA A 218 16.44 34.35 -1.37
N ALA A 219 16.11 34.35 -2.68
CA ALA A 219 16.44 35.44 -3.60
C ALA A 219 15.71 36.75 -3.23
N LYS A 220 14.43 36.67 -2.87
CA LYS A 220 13.65 37.82 -2.40
C LYS A 220 14.23 38.40 -1.11
N ALA A 221 14.59 37.56 -0.15
CA ALA A 221 15.23 38.00 1.10
C ALA A 221 16.56 38.73 0.85
N LYS A 222 17.41 38.19 -0.04
CA LYS A 222 18.68 38.84 -0.44
C LYS A 222 18.45 40.19 -1.13
N SER A 223 17.46 40.29 -2.02
CA SER A 223 17.12 41.54 -2.69
C SER A 223 16.65 42.62 -1.71
N LEU A 224 15.81 42.25 -0.73
CA LEU A 224 15.35 43.15 0.32
C LEU A 224 16.49 43.64 1.21
N ALA A 225 17.39 42.74 1.63
CA ALA A 225 18.58 43.10 2.41
C ALA A 225 19.55 44.03 1.63
N ALA A 226 19.71 43.78 0.32
CA ALA A 226 20.50 44.67 -0.53
C ALA A 226 19.86 46.07 -0.63
N LYS A 227 18.54 46.16 -0.73
CA LYS A 227 17.81 47.44 -0.78
C LYS A 227 17.87 48.20 0.55
N SER A 228 17.81 47.52 1.70
CA SER A 228 17.95 48.18 3.01
C SER A 228 19.36 48.74 3.22
N ASN A 229 20.39 48.03 2.73
CA ASN A 229 21.78 48.48 2.83
C ASN A 229 22.09 49.69 1.93
N VAL A 230 21.31 49.95 0.88
CA VAL A 230 21.46 51.15 0.02
C VAL A 230 20.93 52.41 0.71
N VAL A 231 19.92 52.30 1.57
CA VAL A 231 19.37 53.46 2.32
C VAL A 231 20.35 53.96 3.38
N GLN A 232 21.16 53.07 3.96
CA GLN A 232 22.13 53.43 5.01
C GLN A 232 23.40 54.13 4.48
N LEU A 233 23.62 54.15 3.15
CA LEU A 233 24.74 54.84 2.50
C LEU A 233 24.39 56.23 1.94
N GLN A 234 23.14 56.69 2.10
CA GLN A 234 22.68 57.98 1.55
C GLN A 234 22.72 59.17 2.51
N GLU A 235 23.20 59.00 3.74
CA GLU A 235 23.36 60.11 4.68
C GLU A 235 24.84 60.44 4.93
N GLN A 236 25.54 61.05 3.95
CA GLN A 236 26.59 62.06 4.21
C GLN A 236 26.78 63.02 3.01
N PRO A 237 27.07 64.31 3.24
CA PRO A 237 26.85 65.36 2.24
C PRO A 237 28.09 65.72 1.39
N ASN A 238 27.82 66.02 0.11
CA ASN A 238 28.50 66.92 -0.83
C ASN A 238 29.99 67.28 -0.60
N LYS A 239 30.87 66.88 -1.53
CA LYS A 239 31.96 67.74 -2.05
C LYS A 239 32.12 67.60 -3.57
N LYS A 240 31.96 68.73 -4.26
CA LYS A 240 32.24 68.94 -5.68
C LYS A 240 33.75 68.90 -5.95
N ARG A 241 34.17 68.27 -7.06
CA ARG A 241 35.34 68.76 -7.83
C ARG A 241 35.23 68.33 -9.29
N TYR A 242 35.29 69.33 -10.15
CA TYR A 242 35.34 69.27 -11.60
C TYR A 242 36.79 69.04 -12.02
N ASP A 243 37.06 68.20 -13.02
CA ASP A 243 38.07 68.51 -14.04
C ASP A 243 37.98 67.62 -15.28
N GLN A 244 38.39 68.22 -16.40
CA GLN A 244 38.08 67.87 -17.78
C GLN A 244 39.28 67.20 -18.50
N LYS A 245 38.99 66.48 -19.60
CA LYS A 245 39.84 66.20 -20.80
C LYS A 245 40.94 65.11 -20.73
N LYS A 246 40.82 64.03 -21.53
CA LYS A 246 41.21 63.91 -22.97
C LYS A 246 41.36 62.43 -23.44
N ASN A 247 40.95 62.20 -24.68
CA ASN A 247 40.95 60.97 -25.51
C ASN A 247 42.29 60.19 -25.63
N LYS A 248 42.18 58.86 -25.86
CA LYS A 248 42.89 58.17 -26.96
C LYS A 248 42.28 56.79 -27.31
N TYR A 249 41.91 56.62 -28.58
CA TYR A 249 41.64 55.34 -29.24
C TYR A 249 42.92 54.48 -29.28
N ASN A 250 42.85 53.14 -29.09
CA ASN A 250 42.76 52.19 -30.21
C ASN A 250 42.71 50.69 -29.76
N SER A 251 41.74 49.98 -30.34
CA SER A 251 41.67 48.59 -30.80
C SER A 251 42.67 47.52 -30.31
N LYS A 252 42.13 46.36 -29.88
CA LYS A 252 42.43 45.05 -30.51
C LYS A 252 41.32 44.03 -30.25
N ASN A 253 40.75 43.55 -31.35
CA ASN A 253 39.82 42.43 -31.46
C ASN A 253 40.45 41.09 -31.03
N SER A 254 39.70 40.28 -30.27
CA SER A 254 39.75 38.82 -30.36
C SER A 254 38.40 38.22 -29.92
N SER A 255 37.71 37.54 -30.83
CA SER A 255 36.52 36.71 -30.59
C SER A 255 36.49 35.64 -31.70
N PRO A 256 35.86 34.46 -31.55
CA PRO A 256 35.24 33.85 -30.37
C PRO A 256 35.79 32.43 -30.07
N ARG A 257 35.66 31.92 -28.83
CA ARG A 257 35.65 30.47 -28.60
C ARG A 257 34.20 30.03 -28.36
N ALA A 258 33.62 29.41 -29.38
CA ALA A 258 32.35 28.72 -29.29
C ALA A 258 32.45 27.58 -28.27
N THR A 259 31.79 27.72 -27.14
CA THR A 259 31.34 26.59 -26.33
C THR A 259 29.87 26.37 -26.63
N THR A 260 29.59 25.24 -27.26
CA THR A 260 28.29 24.63 -27.56
C THR A 260 27.17 25.02 -26.59
N PRO A 261 25.96 25.40 -27.07
CA PRO A 261 24.85 25.69 -26.20
C PRO A 261 24.33 24.38 -25.58
N VAL A 262 24.58 24.19 -24.30
CA VAL A 262 23.80 23.24 -23.51
C VAL A 262 22.36 23.78 -23.50
N PHE A 263 21.44 23.06 -24.13
CA PHE A 263 20.01 23.35 -24.07
C PHE A 263 19.53 23.27 -22.61
N LYS A 264 19.63 24.38 -21.88
CA LYS A 264 19.03 24.56 -20.56
C LYS A 264 17.56 24.89 -20.78
N LYS A 265 16.66 23.94 -20.54
CA LYS A 265 15.23 24.26 -20.43
C LYS A 265 15.06 25.24 -19.26
N LYS A 266 14.66 26.47 -19.58
CA LYS A 266 14.33 27.52 -18.61
C LYS A 266 12.90 27.28 -18.14
N GLY A 267 12.71 27.04 -16.84
CA GLY A 267 11.40 27.03 -16.19
C GLY A 267 11.29 28.26 -15.29
N ASN A 268 10.11 28.86 -15.21
CA ASN A 268 9.83 29.96 -14.30
C ASN A 268 9.16 29.39 -13.03
N CYS A 269 9.49 29.92 -11.85
CA CYS A 269 8.76 29.58 -10.64
C CYS A 269 7.31 30.07 -10.75
N PHE A 270 6.35 29.22 -10.41
CA PHE A 270 4.92 29.52 -10.54
C PHE A 270 4.47 30.72 -9.69
N VAL A 271 5.03 30.86 -8.49
CA VAL A 271 4.66 31.91 -7.53
C VAL A 271 5.31 33.25 -7.85
N CYS A 272 6.55 33.23 -8.36
CA CYS A 272 7.38 34.43 -8.40
C CYS A 272 7.71 34.93 -9.81
N GLY A 273 7.40 34.14 -10.85
CA GLY A 273 7.67 34.47 -12.26
C GLY A 273 9.15 34.59 -12.61
N MET A 274 10.05 34.57 -11.62
CA MET A 274 11.49 34.70 -11.82
C MET A 274 12.03 33.47 -12.52
N GLN A 275 12.97 33.74 -13.43
CA GLN A 275 13.67 32.72 -14.19
C GLN A 275 14.68 32.04 -13.25
N VAL A 276 14.31 30.87 -12.73
CA VAL A 276 15.21 30.03 -11.95
C VAL A 276 15.99 29.18 -12.94
N THR A 277 17.32 29.19 -12.86
CA THR A 277 18.12 28.16 -13.50
C THR A 277 17.71 26.85 -12.87
N MET A 278 16.96 26.01 -13.59
CA MET A 278 16.88 24.60 -13.28
C MET A 278 18.32 24.08 -13.31
N HIS A 279 18.97 24.04 -12.15
CA HIS A 279 20.08 23.12 -11.97
C HIS A 279 19.43 21.74 -12.04
N LEU A 280 19.28 21.21 -13.26
CA LEU A 280 19.48 19.79 -13.52
C LEU A 280 20.95 19.48 -13.17
N SER A 281 21.33 19.68 -11.90
CA SER A 281 22.51 19.07 -11.34
C SER A 281 22.17 17.61 -11.21
N ALA A 282 22.51 16.84 -12.25
CA ALA A 282 23.55 15.80 -12.24
C ALA A 282 24.04 15.25 -10.87
N VAL A 283 23.20 15.24 -9.83
CA VAL A 283 23.47 14.66 -8.51
C VAL A 283 22.48 13.53 -8.22
N PHE A 284 21.33 13.48 -8.92
CA PHE A 284 20.35 12.41 -8.71
C PHE A 284 20.48 11.18 -9.62
N LYS A 285 21.41 11.18 -10.58
CA LYS A 285 21.66 9.99 -11.43
C LYS A 285 22.81 9.09 -10.95
N GLN A 286 23.35 9.33 -9.75
CA GLN A 286 24.44 8.52 -9.18
C GLN A 286 24.23 8.01 -7.75
N ARG A 287 23.08 8.30 -7.09
CA ARG A 287 22.78 7.76 -5.75
C ARG A 287 21.50 6.93 -5.62
N GLU A 288 20.70 6.80 -6.69
CA GLU A 288 19.54 5.91 -6.70
C GLU A 288 19.88 4.44 -6.98
N THR A 289 21.07 4.12 -7.49
CA THR A 289 21.49 2.71 -7.66
C THR A 289 21.97 2.05 -6.37
N THR A 290 22.29 2.78 -5.30
CA THR A 290 22.86 2.17 -4.08
C THR A 290 21.91 2.14 -2.89
N THR A 291 20.84 2.93 -2.87
CA THR A 291 19.91 2.96 -1.71
C THR A 291 18.58 2.26 -1.99
N LEU A 292 18.09 2.25 -3.25
CA LEU A 292 16.88 1.50 -3.61
C LEU A 292 17.12 -0.01 -3.84
N LEU A 293 18.39 -0.44 -3.96
CA LEU A 293 18.75 -1.87 -4.00
C LEU A 293 18.91 -2.50 -2.60
N ARG A 294 18.86 -1.71 -1.52
CA ARG A 294 18.96 -2.23 -0.13
C ARG A 294 17.63 -2.36 0.62
N LEU A 295 16.52 -1.95 0.01
CA LEU A 295 15.15 -2.17 0.54
C LEU A 295 14.35 -3.18 -0.31
N ARG A 296 15.06 -3.92 -1.18
CA ARG A 296 14.51 -5.10 -1.89
C ARG A 296 15.15 -6.43 -1.47
N LEU A 297 16.03 -6.41 -0.46
CA LEU A 297 16.63 -7.58 0.16
C LEU A 297 16.86 -7.33 1.65
N THR A 298 15.76 -7.28 2.41
CA THR A 298 15.55 -7.60 3.83
C THR A 298 14.06 -7.43 4.09
#